data_AF-A0AAD7RLS6-F1
#
_entry.id   AF-A0AAD7RLS6-F1
#
_cell.length_a   1.000
_cell.length_b   1.000
_cell.length_c   1.000
_cell.angle_alpha   90.00
_cell.angle_beta   90.00
_cell.angle_gamma   90.00
#
_symmetry.space_group_name_H-M   'P 1'
#
loop_
_entity.id
_entity.type
_entity.pdbx_description
1 polymer ?
#
loop_
_entity_poly.entity_id
_entity_poly.type
_entity_poly.pdbx_seq_one_letter_code
_entity_poly.pdbx_strand_id
1 'polypeptide(L)'
;MSKKKKDWKVEKARLLGLGLEERRKEYSEYVALDKIATWKKPEKSKGKEEVEEQDLHPLSDKVSLYKGDITILEVDAIVNAGNRGP
;
A
#
# COMPACT_ATOMS: atom_id res chain seq x y z
N MET A 1 -3.68 -30.77 21.03
CA MET A 1 -2.64 -30.65 19.98
C MET A 1 -2.13 -29.20 19.95
N SER A 2 -1.08 -28.89 20.71
CA SER A 2 -0.51 -27.53 20.75
C SER A 2 0.16 -27.23 19.42
N LYS A 3 -0.41 -26.31 18.62
CA LYS A 3 0.29 -25.71 17.48
C LYS A 3 1.54 -25.02 18.04
N LYS A 4 2.73 -25.59 17.83
CA LYS A 4 4.00 -24.90 18.09
C LYS A 4 3.92 -23.55 17.37
N LYS A 5 3.85 -22.46 18.13
CA LYS A 5 3.89 -21.10 17.55
C LYS A 5 5.23 -21.01 16.81
N LYS A 6 5.18 -20.75 15.50
CA LYS A 6 6.39 -20.35 14.78
C LYS A 6 6.94 -19.11 15.47
N ASP A 7 8.24 -19.08 15.71
CA ASP A 7 8.89 -17.89 16.24
C ASP A 7 8.74 -16.76 15.21
N TRP A 8 8.06 -15.69 15.61
CA TRP A 8 7.81 -14.54 14.74
C TRP A 8 9.11 -13.90 14.26
N LYS A 9 10.21 -14.01 15.02
CA LYS A 9 11.52 -13.49 14.65
C LYS A 9 12.10 -14.25 13.47
N VAL A 10 11.99 -15.59 13.48
CA VAL A 10 12.46 -16.47 12.40
C VAL A 10 11.65 -16.23 11.14
N GLU A 11 10.33 -16.15 11.26
CA GLU A 11 9.45 -15.89 10.11
C GLU A 11 9.66 -14.48 9.53
N LYS A 12 9.86 -13.47 10.39
CA LYS A 12 10.21 -12.12 9.95
C LYS A 12 11.53 -12.10 9.17
N ALA A 13 12.57 -12.75 9.68
CA ALA A 13 13.86 -12.82 8.99
C ALA A 13 13.75 -13.54 7.64
N ARG A 14 12.97 -14.62 7.57
CA ARG A 14 12.68 -15.34 6.31
C ARG A 14 12.01 -14.41 5.29
N LEU A 15 10.94 -13.73 5.67
CA LEU A 15 10.19 -12.84 4.77
C LEU A 15 11.03 -11.64 4.29
N LEU A 16 11.88 -11.09 5.15
CA LEU A 16 12.81 -9.99 4.77
C LEU A 16 13.91 -10.45 3.79
N GLY A 17 14.24 -11.74 3.77
CA GLY A 17 15.24 -12.31 2.86
C GLY A 17 14.70 -12.70 1.48
N LEU A 18 13.38 -12.72 1.27
CA LEU A 18 12.78 -13.09 -0.01
C LEU A 18 12.73 -11.90 -0.98
N GLY A 19 12.89 -12.19 -2.28
CA GLY A 19 12.60 -11.23 -3.34
C GLY A 19 11.10 -10.97 -3.48
N LEU A 20 10.72 -9.85 -4.12
CA LEU A 20 9.32 -9.45 -4.29
C LEU A 20 8.48 -10.54 -5.00
N GLU A 21 9.01 -11.13 -6.08
CA GLU A 21 8.35 -12.21 -6.83
C GLU A 21 8.13 -13.48 -6.00
N GLU A 22 9.04 -13.80 -5.08
CA GLU A 22 8.87 -14.95 -4.19
C GLU A 22 7.82 -14.65 -3.12
N ARG A 23 7.81 -13.42 -2.58
CA ARG A 23 6.78 -12.98 -1.63
C ARG A 23 5.38 -13.03 -2.25
N ARG A 24 5.23 -12.62 -3.52
CA ARG A 24 3.96 -12.67 -4.27
C ARG A 24 3.37 -14.08 -4.39
N LYS A 25 4.19 -15.14 -4.38
CA LYS A 25 3.69 -16.53 -4.40
C LYS A 25 2.95 -16.94 -3.13
N GLU A 26 3.22 -16.24 -2.01
CA GLU A 26 2.63 -16.53 -0.71
C GLU A 26 1.39 -15.66 -0.40
N TYR A 27 1.14 -14.59 -1.19
CA TYR A 27 -0.05 -13.74 -1.08
C TYR A 27 -1.09 -14.12 -2.14
N SER A 28 -2.37 -14.18 -1.74
CA SER A 28 -3.46 -14.54 -2.67
C SER A 28 -3.85 -13.39 -3.62
N GLU A 29 -3.73 -12.16 -3.17
CA GLU A 29 -4.04 -10.95 -3.93
C GLU A 29 -3.15 -9.79 -3.48
N TYR A 30 -2.88 -8.85 -4.39
CA TYR A 30 -2.12 -7.64 -4.10
C TYR A 30 -2.40 -6.53 -5.12
N VAL A 31 -2.24 -5.29 -4.69
CA VAL A 31 -2.23 -4.08 -5.52
C VAL A 31 -0.83 -3.48 -5.45
N ALA A 32 -0.10 -3.61 -6.56
CA ALA A 32 1.22 -3.02 -6.70
C ALA A 32 1.17 -1.48 -6.66
N LEU A 33 2.21 -0.86 -6.09
CA LEU A 33 2.28 0.59 -5.90
C LEU A 33 2.14 1.38 -7.22
N ASP A 34 2.68 0.85 -8.31
CA ASP A 34 2.61 1.44 -9.65
C ASP A 34 1.18 1.51 -10.22
N LYS A 35 0.26 0.68 -9.73
CA LYS A 35 -1.16 0.72 -10.10
C LYS A 35 -1.95 1.77 -9.32
N ILE A 36 -1.36 2.37 -8.30
CA ILE A 36 -2.01 3.41 -7.48
C ILE A 36 -1.71 4.77 -8.12
N ALA A 37 -2.75 5.40 -8.69
CA ALA A 37 -2.60 6.72 -9.29
C ALA A 37 -2.21 7.76 -8.22
N THR A 38 -1.24 8.61 -8.57
CA THR A 38 -0.88 9.78 -7.78
C THR A 38 -2.01 10.81 -7.80
N TRP A 39 -2.04 11.71 -6.83
CA TRP A 39 -2.99 12.81 -6.76
C TRP A 39 -2.83 13.79 -7.93
N LYS A 40 -1.65 13.82 -8.56
CA LYS A 40 -1.47 14.51 -9.84
C LYS A 40 -2.45 13.93 -10.86
N LYS A 41 -3.48 14.71 -11.20
CA LYS A 41 -4.50 14.31 -12.16
C LYS A 41 -3.82 14.03 -13.52
N PRO A 42 -4.07 12.89 -14.19
CA PRO A 42 -3.84 12.84 -15.63
C PRO A 42 -4.79 13.84 -16.29
N GLU A 43 -4.31 14.61 -17.27
CA GLU A 43 -5.01 15.71 -17.99
C GLU A 43 -6.42 15.39 -18.57
N LYS A 44 -6.98 14.20 -18.38
CA LYS A 44 -8.13 13.67 -19.12
C LYS A 44 -9.42 13.44 -18.33
N SER A 45 -9.59 14.02 -17.14
CA SER A 45 -10.92 14.06 -16.52
C SER A 45 -11.71 15.26 -17.07
N LYS A 46 -12.35 15.06 -18.24
CA LYS A 46 -13.47 15.88 -18.72
C LYS A 46 -14.65 15.71 -17.76
N GLY A 47 -14.67 16.49 -16.68
CA GLY A 47 -15.74 16.48 -15.70
C GLY A 47 -15.61 17.74 -14.86
N LYS A 48 -16.46 18.71 -15.18
CA LYS A 48 -16.64 20.02 -14.53
C LYS A 48 -16.19 20.05 -13.06
N GLU A 49 -15.04 20.66 -12.84
CA GLU A 49 -14.82 21.62 -11.77
C GLU A 49 -13.59 22.43 -12.20
N GLU A 50 -13.80 23.72 -12.41
CA GLU A 50 -12.79 24.74 -12.64
C GLU A 50 -11.95 24.89 -11.35
N VAL A 51 -11.26 23.82 -10.94
CA VAL A 51 -10.15 23.97 -10.02
C VAL A 51 -9.03 24.44 -10.91
N GLU A 52 -8.78 25.74 -10.81
CA GLU A 52 -7.72 26.46 -11.48
C GLU A 52 -6.49 25.57 -11.66
N GLU A 53 -5.95 25.61 -12.86
CA GLU A 53 -4.69 25.01 -13.32
C GLU A 53 -3.49 25.65 -12.58
N GLN A 54 -3.65 25.90 -11.28
CA GLN A 54 -2.65 26.36 -10.35
C GLN A 54 -1.79 25.17 -10.00
N ASP A 55 -0.54 25.22 -10.47
CA ASP A 55 0.63 24.48 -9.98
C ASP A 55 0.26 23.41 -8.97
N LEU A 56 -0.02 22.20 -9.47
CA LEU A 56 -0.18 21.05 -8.61
C LEU A 56 1.03 21.01 -7.68
N HIS A 57 0.76 21.13 -6.38
CA HIS A 57 1.78 21.25 -5.34
C HIS A 57 2.90 20.23 -5.59
N PRO A 58 4.19 20.56 -5.34
CA PRO A 58 5.32 19.65 -5.61
C PRO A 58 5.26 18.26 -4.92
N LEU A 59 4.27 18.06 -4.06
CA LEU A 59 3.99 16.81 -3.35
C LEU A 59 2.86 15.98 -4.00
N SER A 60 2.17 16.50 -5.03
CA SER A 60 1.06 15.84 -5.71
C SER A 60 1.45 14.52 -6.38
N ASP A 61 2.71 14.40 -6.81
CA ASP A 61 3.33 13.18 -7.32
C ASP A 61 3.73 12.17 -6.22
N LYS A 62 3.64 12.57 -4.94
CA LYS A 62 4.09 11.78 -3.78
C LYS A 62 2.94 11.30 -2.90
N VAL A 63 1.71 11.69 -3.21
CA VAL A 63 0.51 11.34 -2.44
C VAL A 63 -0.54 10.76 -3.36
N SER A 64 -1.34 9.84 -2.83
CA SER A 64 -2.48 9.23 -3.52
C SER A 64 -3.66 9.16 -2.58
N LEU A 65 -4.87 9.29 -3.12
CA LEU A 65 -6.09 8.93 -2.41
C LEU A 65 -6.55 7.57 -2.91
N TYR A 66 -6.56 6.58 -2.04
CA TYR A 66 -6.98 5.22 -2.34
C TYR A 66 -8.24 4.86 -1.53
N LYS A 67 -9.27 4.34 -2.20
CA LYS A 67 -10.47 3.81 -1.56
C LYS A 67 -10.55 2.31 -1.83
N GLY A 68 -10.27 1.50 -0.81
CA GLY A 68 -10.28 0.05 -0.90
C GLY A 68 -9.75 -0.60 0.37
N ASP A 69 -9.53 -1.91 0.32
CA ASP A 69 -8.88 -2.65 1.39
C ASP A 69 -7.39 -2.25 1.49
N ILE A 70 -6.93 -1.85 2.67
CA ILE A 70 -5.53 -1.46 2.91
C ILE A 70 -4.60 -2.69 3.00
N THR A 71 -5.15 -3.87 3.32
CA THR A 71 -4.37 -5.08 3.56
C THR A 71 -3.79 -5.71 2.28
N ILE A 72 -4.35 -5.35 1.12
CA ILE A 72 -3.89 -5.82 -0.20
C ILE A 72 -2.85 -4.90 -0.84
N LEU A 73 -2.50 -3.77 -0.21
CA LEU A 73 -1.52 -2.84 -0.77
C LEU A 73 -0.09 -3.41 -0.66
N GLU A 74 0.57 -3.59 -1.79
CA GLU A 74 1.98 -3.99 -1.85
C GLU A 74 2.87 -2.75 -1.68
N VAL A 75 2.98 -2.31 -0.43
CA VAL A 75 3.78 -1.15 0.01
C VAL A 75 4.67 -1.55 1.19
N ASP A 76 5.72 -0.77 1.45
CA ASP A 76 6.71 -1.08 2.49
C ASP A 76 6.10 -1.13 3.90
N ALA A 77 5.10 -0.28 4.17
CA ALA A 77 4.42 -0.20 5.44
C ALA A 77 2.96 0.23 5.27
N ILE A 78 2.08 -0.35 6.08
CA ILE A 78 0.71 0.10 6.29
C ILE A 78 0.53 0.48 7.75
N VAL A 79 -0.34 1.45 8.01
CA VAL A 79 -0.63 1.91 9.37
C VAL A 79 -1.89 1.20 9.87
N ASN A 80 -1.81 0.62 11.06
CA ASN A 80 -2.97 0.06 11.76
C ASN A 80 -3.50 1.06 12.79
N ALA A 81 -4.81 1.29 12.81
CA ALA A 81 -5.49 2.05 13.86
C ALA A 81 -5.79 1.14 15.08
N GLY A 82 -4.72 0.65 15.74
CA GLY A 82 -4.83 -0.25 16.88
C GLY A 82 -5.25 0.47 18.17
N ASN A 83 -6.02 -0.22 19.03
CA ASN A 83 -6.34 0.30 20.36
C ASN A 83 -5.24 -0.04 21.37
N ARG A 84 -5.05 0.79 22.40
CA ARG A 84 -4.21 0.40 23.54
C ARG A 84 -4.91 -0.76 24.25
N GLY A 85 -4.22 -1.89 24.39
CA GLY A 85 -4.72 -3.05 25.11
C GLY A 85 -5.06 -2.71 26.57
N PRO A 86 -5.77 -3.59 27.29
CA PRO A 86 -5.99 -3.43 28.72
C PRO A 86 -4.66 -3.36 29.50
#